data_AF-A0A2H0QGF0-F1
#
_entry.id   AF-A0A2H0QGF0-F1
#
_cell.length_a   1.000
_cell.length_b   1.000
_cell.length_c   1.000
_cell.angle_alpha   90.00
_cell.angle_beta   90.00
_cell.angle_gamma   90.00
#
_symmetry.space_group_name_H-M   'P 1'
#
loop_
_entity.id
_entity.type
_entity.pdbx_description
1 polymer ?
#
loop_
_entity_poly.entity_id
_entity_poly.type
_entity_poly.pdbx_seq_one_letter_code
_entity_poly.pdbx_strand_id
1 'polypeptide(L)'
;MMEPSVLNSPWLRPSIFIIFFAIFCLLEVITPRRRLTSSKKKRWMSNLSLSLFNSLILKYFMPFTLVIFALKAQSLNIGLFNIIDVPHILEIGLSLVIFDFFIYLQHIASHKFSFLWKLHRVHHADIDLDVSSGNRFHTLEIVLSFFYKSALIFIIGPSAA
;
A
#
# COMPACT_ATOMS: atom_id res chain seq x y z
N MET A 1 17.86 -14.29 15.95
CA MET A 1 18.33 -13.09 15.22
C MET A 1 18.23 -13.39 13.73
N MET A 2 17.31 -12.77 13.00
CA MET A 2 17.33 -12.85 11.54
C MET A 2 18.44 -11.91 11.05
N GLU A 3 19.28 -12.41 10.13
CA GLU A 3 20.28 -11.61 9.44
C GLU A 3 19.64 -10.32 8.85
N PRO A 4 20.23 -9.12 9.07
CA PRO A 4 19.72 -7.84 8.54
C PRO A 4 19.52 -7.80 7.01
N SER A 5 20.05 -8.80 6.30
CA SER A 5 19.96 -8.95 4.84
C SER A 5 18.57 -9.34 4.34
N VAL A 6 17.76 -10.05 5.13
CA VAL A 6 16.46 -10.56 4.66
C VAL A 6 15.39 -9.46 4.65
N LEU A 7 15.37 -8.59 5.68
CA LEU A 7 14.40 -7.48 5.78
C LEU A 7 14.64 -6.38 4.72
N ASN A 8 15.90 -6.22 4.27
CA ASN A 8 16.28 -5.30 3.21
C ASN A 8 16.28 -5.93 1.81
N SER A 9 15.80 -7.17 1.67
CA SER A 9 15.74 -7.83 0.37
C SER A 9 14.73 -7.13 -0.55
N PRO A 10 15.13 -6.72 -1.78
CA PRO A 10 14.20 -6.15 -2.75
C PRO A 10 13.09 -7.14 -3.15
N TRP A 11 13.28 -8.43 -2.84
CA TRP A 11 12.35 -9.51 -3.15
C TRP A 11 11.34 -9.80 -2.04
N LEU A 12 11.54 -9.28 -0.82
CA LEU A 12 10.67 -9.62 0.31
C LEU A 12 9.21 -9.23 0.06
N ARG A 13 8.99 -7.95 -0.28
CA ARG A 13 7.65 -7.41 -0.55
C ARG A 13 6.93 -8.10 -1.71
N PRO A 14 7.52 -8.26 -2.91
CA PRO A 14 6.84 -8.96 -4.00
C PRO A 14 6.62 -10.45 -3.68
N SER A 15 7.50 -11.10 -2.93
CA SER A 15 7.32 -12.51 -2.54
C SER A 15 6.12 -12.66 -1.60
N ILE A 16 6.01 -11.82 -0.57
CA ILE A 16 4.85 -11.79 0.33
C ILE A 16 3.56 -11.57 -0.47
N PHE A 17 3.56 -10.57 -1.36
CA PHE A 17 2.40 -10.29 -2.21
C PHE A 17 1.99 -11.50 -3.05
N ILE A 18 2.94 -12.16 -3.74
CA ILE A 18 2.65 -13.33 -4.59
C ILE A 18 2.10 -14.50 -3.76
N ILE A 19 2.70 -14.77 -2.59
CA ILE A 19 2.26 -15.85 -1.70
C ILE A 19 0.81 -15.61 -1.25
N PHE A 20 0.51 -14.44 -0.69
CA PHE A 20 -0.84 -14.13 -0.23
C PHE A 20 -1.85 -14.05 -1.37
N PHE A 21 -1.46 -13.50 -2.52
CA PHE A 21 -2.31 -13.46 -3.71
C PHE A 21 -2.67 -14.89 -4.17
N ALA A 22 -1.70 -15.81 -4.20
CA ALA A 22 -1.95 -17.21 -4.53
C ALA A 22 -2.86 -17.91 -3.51
N ILE A 23 -2.65 -17.67 -2.21
CA ILE A 23 -3.52 -18.18 -1.14
C ILE A 23 -4.95 -17.70 -1.33
N PHE A 24 -5.17 -16.40 -1.55
CA PHE A 24 -6.52 -15.87 -1.75
C PHE A 24 -7.16 -16.36 -3.05
N CYS A 25 -6.37 -16.55 -4.12
CA CYS A 25 -6.88 -17.16 -5.35
C CYS A 25 -7.37 -18.58 -5.11
N LEU A 26 -6.62 -19.37 -4.33
CA LEU A 26 -7.01 -20.72 -3.95
C LEU A 26 -8.29 -20.71 -3.10
N LEU A 27 -8.36 -19.83 -2.09
CA LEU A 27 -9.56 -19.69 -1.24
C LEU A 27 -10.79 -19.27 -2.04
N GLU A 28 -10.64 -18.37 -3.01
CA GLU A 28 -11.75 -17.95 -3.89
C GLU A 28 -12.27 -19.11 -4.76
N VAL A 29 -11.38 -20.01 -5.21
CA VAL A 29 -11.77 -21.21 -5.98
C VAL A 29 -12.47 -22.24 -5.10
N ILE A 30 -11.99 -22.46 -3.87
CA ILE A 30 -12.56 -23.44 -2.94
C ILE A 30 -13.90 -22.95 -2.37
N THR A 31 -14.01 -21.66 -2.06
CA THR A 31 -15.16 -21.04 -1.40
C THR A 31 -15.72 -19.84 -2.17
N PRO A 32 -16.22 -20.03 -3.41
CA PRO A 32 -16.75 -18.93 -4.21
C PRO A 32 -18.03 -18.39 -3.58
N ARG A 33 -18.01 -17.12 -3.14
CA ARG A 33 -19.16 -16.49 -2.48
C ARG A 33 -20.22 -15.95 -3.43
N ARG A 34 -19.83 -15.61 -4.67
CA ARG A 34 -20.73 -15.03 -5.68
C ARG A 34 -20.41 -15.61 -7.05
N ARG A 35 -21.45 -15.74 -7.88
CA ARG A 35 -21.27 -16.05 -9.31
C ARG A 35 -20.85 -14.79 -10.04
N LEU A 36 -19.83 -14.89 -10.87
CA LEU A 36 -19.35 -13.76 -11.67
C LEU A 36 -20.37 -13.41 -12.75
N THR A 37 -20.65 -12.12 -12.90
CA THR A 37 -21.52 -11.59 -13.96
C THR A 37 -20.73 -11.12 -15.18
N SER A 38 -19.40 -11.04 -15.05
CA SER A 38 -18.49 -10.55 -16.07
C SER A 38 -17.25 -11.42 -16.23
N SER A 39 -16.52 -11.20 -17.32
CA SER A 39 -15.34 -12.01 -17.66
C SER A 39 -14.18 -11.76 -16.67
N LYS A 40 -13.86 -12.79 -15.87
CA LYS A 40 -12.69 -12.81 -14.97
C LYS A 40 -11.39 -12.42 -15.68
N LYS A 41 -11.13 -13.02 -16.86
CA LYS A 41 -9.92 -12.75 -17.64
C LYS A 41 -9.76 -11.28 -18.01
N LYS A 42 -10.83 -10.61 -18.47
CA LYS A 42 -10.79 -9.18 -18.83
C LYS A 42 -10.51 -8.31 -17.60
N ARG A 43 -11.21 -8.58 -16.49
CA ARG A 43 -11.02 -7.84 -15.23
C ARG A 43 -9.62 -8.01 -14.66
N TRP A 44 -9.12 -9.24 -14.61
CA TRP A 44 -7.77 -9.56 -14.15
C TRP A 44 -6.69 -8.90 -15.03
N MET A 45 -6.85 -8.97 -16.35
CA MET A 45 -5.93 -8.28 -17.26
C MET A 45 -5.87 -6.79 -16.95
N SER A 46 -7.01 -6.13 -16.73
CA SER A 46 -7.04 -4.70 -16.39
C SER A 46 -6.41 -4.42 -15.02
N ASN A 47 -6.81 -5.16 -13.99
CA ASN A 47 -6.41 -4.93 -12.60
C ASN A 47 -4.92 -5.19 -12.41
N LEU A 48 -4.41 -6.31 -12.94
CA LEU A 48 -3.00 -6.67 -12.82
C LEU A 48 -2.10 -5.79 -13.71
N SER A 49 -2.56 -5.39 -14.89
CA SER A 49 -1.81 -4.43 -15.73
C SER A 49 -1.69 -3.07 -15.06
N LEU A 50 -2.77 -2.57 -14.44
CA LEU A 50 -2.72 -1.33 -13.65
C LEU A 50 -1.78 -1.47 -12.46
N SER A 51 -1.87 -2.57 -11.72
CA SER A 51 -1.00 -2.84 -10.56
C SER A 51 0.47 -2.90 -10.95
N LEU A 52 0.79 -3.60 -12.04
CA LEU A 52 2.15 -3.69 -12.57
C LEU A 52 2.63 -2.31 -13.04
N PHE A 53 1.83 -1.60 -13.83
CA PHE A 53 2.15 -0.26 -14.30
C PHE A 53 2.42 0.70 -13.13
N ASN A 54 1.54 0.72 -12.12
CA ASN A 54 1.72 1.54 -10.92
C ASN A 54 3.01 1.19 -10.17
N SER A 55 3.34 -0.09 -10.06
CA SER A 55 4.59 -0.55 -9.43
C SER A 55 5.84 -0.10 -10.20
N LEU A 56 5.80 -0.16 -11.54
CA LEU A 56 6.88 0.33 -12.39
C LEU A 56 7.01 1.85 -12.34
N ILE A 57 5.89 2.58 -12.34
CA ILE A 57 5.89 4.04 -12.20
C ILE A 57 6.54 4.44 -10.88
N LEU A 58 6.13 3.84 -9.76
CA LEU A 58 6.78 4.13 -8.49
C LEU A 58 8.27 3.74 -8.51
N LYS A 59 8.62 2.57 -9.04
CA LYS A 59 10.01 2.10 -9.08
C LYS A 59 10.94 3.01 -9.88
N TYR A 60 10.49 3.53 -11.02
CA TYR A 60 11.34 4.28 -11.94
C TYR A 60 11.22 5.80 -11.78
N PHE A 61 10.07 6.32 -11.35
CA PHE A 61 9.83 7.76 -11.24
C PHE A 61 9.87 8.28 -9.80
N MET A 62 9.83 7.41 -8.79
CA MET A 62 10.09 7.80 -7.40
C MET A 62 11.47 7.29 -6.99
N PRO A 63 12.51 8.15 -6.98
CA PRO A 63 13.89 7.73 -6.70
C PRO A 63 14.09 7.23 -5.27
N PHE A 64 13.12 7.49 -4.39
CA PHE A 64 13.16 7.15 -2.97
C PHE A 64 12.00 6.23 -2.62
N THR A 65 12.28 5.20 -1.82
CA THR A 65 11.23 4.40 -1.20
C THR A 65 10.78 5.07 0.10
N LEU A 66 9.60 4.68 0.62
CA LEU A 66 9.14 5.12 1.94
C LEU A 66 10.15 4.80 3.07
N VAL A 67 10.96 3.74 2.92
CA VAL A 67 12.02 3.41 3.88
C VAL A 67 13.11 4.48 3.90
N ILE A 68 13.47 5.03 2.73
CA ILE A 68 14.44 6.13 2.65
C ILE A 68 13.91 7.39 3.36
N PHE A 69 12.60 7.67 3.27
CA PHE A 69 11.99 8.76 4.03
C PHE A 69 12.06 8.53 5.54
N ALA A 70 11.84 7.30 6.01
CA ALA A 70 11.95 6.94 7.42
C ALA A 70 13.39 7.10 7.93
N LEU A 71 14.37 6.57 7.18
CA LEU A 71 15.80 6.76 7.48
C LEU A 71 16.19 8.24 7.49
N LYS A 72 15.65 9.04 6.56
CA LYS A 72 15.91 10.48 6.52
C LYS A 72 15.31 11.19 7.74
N ALA A 73 14.07 10.88 8.11
CA ALA A 73 13.43 11.42 9.31
C ALA A 73 14.23 11.08 10.57
N GLN A 74 14.68 9.83 10.71
CA GLN A 74 15.55 9.38 11.79
C GLN A 74 16.88 10.12 11.82
N SER A 75 17.57 10.27 10.67
CA SER A 75 18.85 10.99 10.58
C SER A 75 18.76 12.49 10.93
N LEU A 76 17.58 13.07 10.74
CA LEU A 76 17.29 14.47 11.08
C LEU A 76 16.71 14.62 12.49
N ASN A 77 16.45 13.51 13.19
CA ASN A 77 15.75 13.48 14.46
C ASN A 77 14.37 14.19 14.41
N ILE A 78 13.62 13.98 13.32
CA ILE A 78 12.31 14.57 13.07
C ILE A 78 11.23 13.48 13.13
N GLY A 79 10.09 13.82 13.73
CA GLY A 79 8.92 12.95 13.84
C GLY A 79 8.77 12.42 15.26
N LEU A 80 7.53 12.17 15.67
CA LEU A 80 7.17 11.84 17.05
C LEU A 80 8.07 10.75 17.65
N PHE A 81 8.17 9.58 17.03
CA PHE A 81 8.95 8.46 17.58
C PHE A 81 10.46 8.61 17.50
N ASN A 82 10.98 9.63 16.80
CA ASN A 82 12.41 9.97 16.84
C ASN A 82 12.75 10.92 18.02
N ILE A 83 11.76 11.62 18.58
CA ILE A 83 11.97 12.59 19.67
C ILE A 83 11.50 12.09 21.05
N ILE A 84 10.67 11.05 21.09
CA ILE A 84 10.25 10.38 22.33
C ILE A 84 10.80 8.97 22.38
N ASP A 85 11.22 8.55 23.57
CA ASP A 85 11.66 7.16 23.80
C ASP A 85 10.42 6.27 23.99
N VAL A 86 10.24 5.32 23.08
CA VAL A 86 9.11 4.38 23.07
C VAL A 86 9.68 2.97 22.87
N PRO A 87 9.23 1.96 23.64
CA PRO A 87 9.63 0.58 23.38
C PRO A 87 9.31 0.18 21.94
N HIS A 88 10.29 -0.39 21.24
CA HIS A 88 10.21 -0.66 19.81
C HIS A 88 8.97 -1.47 19.36
N ILE A 89 8.51 -2.44 20.16
CA ILE A 89 7.29 -3.21 19.86
C ILE A 89 6.04 -2.32 19.87
N LEU A 90 5.97 -1.39 20.84
CA LEU A 90 4.87 -0.45 20.96
C LEU A 90 4.90 0.57 19.81
N GLU A 91 6.09 1.02 19.43
CA GLU A 91 6.29 1.91 18.28
C GLU A 91 5.79 1.29 16.97
N ILE A 92 6.12 0.02 16.71
CA ILE A 92 5.61 -0.73 15.54
C ILE A 92 4.08 -0.81 15.59
N GLY A 93 3.52 -1.21 16.74
CA GLY A 93 2.07 -1.35 16.91
C GLY A 93 1.33 -0.03 16.69
N LEU A 94 1.82 1.07 17.29
CA LEU A 94 1.25 2.40 17.12
C LEU A 94 1.41 2.90 15.68
N SER A 95 2.56 2.68 15.05
CA SER A 95 2.79 3.02 13.65
C SER A 95 1.74 2.35 12.76
N LEU A 96 1.51 1.04 12.92
CA LEU A 96 0.49 0.32 12.15
C LEU A 96 -0.90 0.95 12.31
N VAL A 97 -1.34 1.21 13.55
CA VAL A 97 -2.65 1.79 13.83
C VAL A 97 -2.78 3.21 13.28
N ILE A 98 -1.76 4.05 13.47
CA ILE A 98 -1.77 5.44 13.01
C ILE A 98 -1.78 5.50 11.47
N PHE A 99 -0.94 4.71 10.80
CA PHE A 99 -0.93 4.67 9.34
C PHE A 99 -2.26 4.15 8.79
N ASP A 100 -2.85 3.12 9.38
CA ASP A 100 -4.16 2.61 8.95
C ASP A 100 -5.25 3.67 9.11
N PHE A 101 -5.28 4.37 10.25
CA PHE A 101 -6.21 5.47 10.50
C PHE A 101 -6.08 6.59 9.45
N PHE A 102 -4.86 7.03 9.12
CA PHE A 102 -4.67 8.08 8.12
C PHE A 102 -4.94 7.59 6.69
N ILE A 103 -4.69 6.32 6.37
CA ILE A 103 -5.13 5.74 5.09
C ILE A 103 -6.66 5.69 5.01
N TYR A 104 -7.35 5.39 6.12
CA TYR A 104 -8.80 5.50 6.21
C TYR A 104 -9.30 6.93 5.99
N LEU A 105 -8.62 7.94 6.55
CA LEU A 105 -8.92 9.34 6.26
C LEU A 105 -8.69 9.71 4.80
N GLN A 106 -7.61 9.20 4.17
CA GLN A 106 -7.36 9.35 2.75
C GLN A 106 -8.53 8.77 1.94
N HIS A 107 -9.04 7.60 2.32
CA HIS A 107 -10.18 6.97 1.67
C HIS A 107 -11.48 7.79 1.80
N ILE A 108 -11.78 8.30 3.00
CA ILE A 108 -12.92 9.23 3.20
C ILE A 108 -12.75 10.46 2.30
N ALA A 109 -11.57 11.06 2.27
CA ALA A 109 -11.28 12.21 1.42
C ALA A 109 -11.49 11.88 -0.07
N SER A 110 -11.08 10.69 -0.51
CA SER A 110 -11.30 10.18 -1.86
C SER A 110 -12.77 10.03 -2.25
N HIS A 111 -13.65 9.76 -1.28
CA HIS A 111 -15.09 9.74 -1.51
C HIS A 111 -15.77 11.12 -1.39
N LYS A 112 -15.15 12.06 -0.66
CA LYS A 112 -15.74 13.37 -0.37
C LYS A 112 -15.37 14.45 -1.38
N PHE A 113 -14.13 14.50 -1.86
CA PHE A 113 -13.64 15.55 -2.74
C PHE A 113 -13.76 15.16 -4.21
N SER A 114 -14.35 16.02 -5.03
CA SER A 114 -14.67 15.72 -6.44
C SER A 114 -13.45 15.34 -7.29
N PHE A 115 -12.30 16.00 -7.07
CA PHE A 115 -11.05 15.66 -7.76
C PHE A 115 -10.56 14.26 -7.37
N LEU A 116 -10.48 13.96 -6.07
CA LEU A 116 -10.00 12.66 -5.60
C LEU A 116 -10.97 11.53 -5.99
N TRP A 117 -12.27 11.80 -5.98
CA TRP A 117 -13.29 10.85 -6.44
C TRP A 117 -13.12 10.46 -7.91
N LYS A 118 -12.74 11.40 -8.79
CA LYS A 118 -12.48 11.07 -10.21
C LYS A 118 -11.36 10.06 -10.38
N LEU A 119 -10.37 10.06 -9.49
CA LEU A 119 -9.30 9.07 -9.47
C LEU A 119 -9.79 7.76 -8.82
N HIS A 120 -10.38 7.89 -7.63
CA HIS A 120 -10.79 6.77 -6.79
C HIS A 120 -11.93 5.95 -7.38
N ARG A 121 -12.79 6.53 -8.23
CA ARG A 121 -13.84 5.77 -8.93
C ARG A 121 -13.27 4.68 -9.85
N VAL A 122 -11.99 4.72 -10.23
CA VAL A 122 -11.34 3.61 -10.94
C VAL A 122 -11.33 2.37 -10.05
N HIS A 123 -11.04 2.52 -8.76
CA HIS A 123 -11.11 1.43 -7.78
C HIS A 123 -12.52 0.87 -7.67
N HIS A 124 -13.53 1.74 -7.58
CA HIS A 124 -14.95 1.35 -7.45
C HIS A 124 -15.64 0.91 -8.75
N ALA A 125 -14.96 0.99 -9.89
CA ALA A 125 -15.59 0.69 -11.17
C ALA A 125 -15.68 -0.82 -11.47
N ASP A 126 -15.30 -1.70 -10.52
CA ASP A 126 -15.28 -3.14 -10.75
C ASP A 126 -16.67 -3.71 -10.45
N ILE A 127 -17.23 -4.46 -11.41
CA ILE A 127 -18.65 -4.88 -11.36
C ILE A 127 -18.85 -6.20 -10.61
N ASP A 128 -17.80 -7.00 -10.50
CA ASP A 128 -17.72 -8.14 -9.60
C ASP A 128 -16.52 -7.91 -8.66
N LEU A 129 -16.60 -8.42 -7.43
CA LEU A 129 -15.48 -8.38 -6.49
C LEU A 129 -14.78 -9.74 -6.50
N ASP A 130 -13.46 -9.72 -6.69
CA ASP A 130 -12.59 -10.89 -6.58
C ASP A 130 -11.19 -10.48 -6.05
N VAL A 131 -10.28 -11.45 -5.89
CA VAL A 131 -8.91 -11.21 -5.38
C VAL A 131 -8.18 -10.06 -6.09
N SER A 132 -8.45 -9.84 -7.39
CA SER A 132 -7.76 -8.82 -8.16
C SER A 132 -8.32 -7.40 -7.97
N SER A 133 -9.57 -7.26 -7.52
CA SER A 133 -10.26 -5.97 -7.37
C SER A 133 -9.51 -5.01 -6.45
N GLY A 134 -8.89 -5.55 -5.39
CA GLY A 134 -8.10 -4.78 -4.44
C GLY A 134 -6.84 -4.12 -5.03
N ASN A 135 -6.40 -4.51 -6.24
CA ASN A 135 -5.20 -3.97 -6.88
C ASN A 135 -5.50 -2.91 -7.95
N ARG A 136 -6.77 -2.55 -8.12
CA ARG A 136 -7.20 -1.60 -9.14
C ARG A 136 -7.17 -0.17 -8.58
N PHE A 137 -6.12 0.57 -8.92
CA PHE A 137 -6.00 1.98 -8.55
C PHE A 137 -5.58 2.83 -9.74
N HIS A 138 -6.08 4.06 -9.78
CA HIS A 138 -5.60 5.05 -10.73
C HIS A 138 -4.14 5.43 -10.39
N THR A 139 -3.26 5.54 -11.38
CA THR A 139 -1.83 5.83 -11.14
C THR A 139 -1.60 7.11 -10.33
N LEU A 140 -2.33 8.18 -10.67
CA LEU A 140 -2.24 9.43 -9.90
C LEU A 140 -2.69 9.26 -8.43
N GLU A 141 -3.64 8.37 -8.12
CA GLU A 141 -4.03 8.08 -6.73
C GLU A 141 -2.88 7.43 -5.97
N ILE A 142 -2.15 6.50 -6.60
CA ILE A 142 -0.97 5.86 -6.02
C ILE A 142 0.16 6.88 -5.78
N VAL A 143 0.40 7.79 -6.74
CA VAL A 143 1.41 8.85 -6.61
C VAL A 143 1.05 9.83 -5.49
N LEU A 144 -0.21 10.27 -5.42
CA LEU A 144 -0.68 11.14 -4.32
C LEU A 144 -0.59 10.44 -2.97
N SER A 145 -0.97 9.15 -2.90
CA SER A 145 -0.86 8.35 -1.67
C SER A 145 0.60 8.18 -1.24
N PHE A 146 1.54 8.06 -2.19
CA PHE A 146 2.97 8.02 -1.88
C PHE A 146 3.42 9.30 -1.17
N PHE A 147 3.12 10.49 -1.72
CA PHE A 147 3.49 11.76 -1.09
C PHE A 147 2.80 11.96 0.27
N TYR A 148 1.52 11.58 0.36
CA TYR A 148 0.78 11.61 1.60
C TYR A 148 1.44 10.75 2.69
N LYS A 149 1.82 9.51 2.36
CA LYS A 149 2.53 8.61 3.27
C LYS A 149 3.93 9.12 3.61
N SER A 150 4.67 9.68 2.67
CA SER A 150 5.98 10.29 2.93
C SER A 150 5.88 11.47 3.91
N ALA A 151 4.84 12.31 3.79
CA ALA A 151 4.60 13.39 4.74
C ALA A 151 4.27 12.84 6.15
N LEU A 152 3.43 11.79 6.23
CA LEU A 152 3.13 11.12 7.50
C LEU A 152 4.37 10.51 8.15
N ILE A 153 5.30 9.96 7.36
CA ILE A 153 6.58 9.45 7.87
C ILE A 153 7.38 10.54 8.56
N PHE A 154 7.43 11.77 8.03
CA PHE A 154 8.11 12.87 8.72
C PHE A 154 7.39 13.34 9.98
N ILE A 155 6.06 13.23 10.04
CA ILE A 155 5.29 13.61 11.23
C ILE A 155 5.42 12.57 12.34
N ILE A 156 5.28 11.29 11.99
CA ILE A 156 5.25 10.17 12.92
C ILE A 156 6.68 9.74 13.30
N GLY A 157 7.60 9.75 12.35
CA GLY A 157 8.98 9.29 12.54
C GLY A 157 9.11 7.79 12.81
N PRO A 158 8.41 6.88 12.10
CA PRO A 158 8.51 5.45 12.38
C PRO A 158 9.92 4.93 12.12
N SER A 159 10.35 3.95 12.91
CA SER A 159 11.58 3.20 12.72
C SER A 159 11.66 2.65 11.30
N ALA A 160 12.84 2.78 10.70
CA ALA A 160 13.14 2.18 9.41
C ALA A 160 13.50 0.69 9.50
N ALA A 161 13.67 0.18 10.73
CA ALA A 161 13.99 -1.21 11.07
C ALA A 161 12.78 -1.91 11.71
#